data_AF-A0A9D6HYN0-F1
#
_entry.id   AF-A0A9D6HYN0-F1
#
_cell.length_a   1.000
_cell.length_b   1.000
_cell.length_c   1.000
_cell.angle_alpha   90.00
_cell.angle_beta   90.00
_cell.angle_gamma   90.00
#
_symmetry.space_group_name_H-M   'P 1'
#
loop_
_entity.id
_entity.type
_entity.pdbx_description
1 polymer ?
#
loop_
_entity_poly.entity_id
_entity_poly.type
_entity_poly.pdbx_seq_one_letter_code
_entity_poly.pdbx_strand_id
1 'polypeptide(L)' 'MAGLKRAGVEIDRKMLADLAVRDPVAFGELAEVARQSA' A
#
# COMPACT_ATOMS: atom_id res chain seq x y z
N MET A 1 1.44 -1.12 7.31
CA MET A 1 2.38 -2.11 6.71
C MET A 1 2.04 -3.56 7.05
N ALA A 2 1.42 -3.87 8.20
CA ALA A 2 1.08 -5.26 8.52
C ALA A 2 0.20 -5.95 7.47
N GLY A 3 -0.84 -5.28 6.96
CA GLY A 3 -1.71 -5.80 5.88
C GLY A 3 -0.96 -6.05 4.56
N LEU A 4 -0.20 -5.06 4.07
CA LEU A 4 0.64 -5.23 2.86
C LEU A 4 1.68 -6.34 3.02
N LYS A 5 2.32 -6.43 4.19
CA LYS A 5 3.30 -7.48 4.49
C LYS A 5 2.67 -8.87 4.52
N ARG A 6 1.44 -9.01 5.05
CA ARG A 6 0.67 -10.27 5.01
C ARG A 6 0.22 -10.63 3.59
N ALA A 7 -0.08 -9.63 2.77
CA ALA A 7 -0.33 -9.78 1.34
C ALA A 7 0.92 -10.16 0.52
N GLY A 8 2.10 -10.26 1.15
CA GLY A 8 3.37 -10.50 0.46
C GLY A 8 3.89 -9.30 -0.33
N VAL A 9 3.32 -8.11 -0.12
CA VAL A 9 3.72 -6.88 -0.80
C VAL A 9 4.80 -6.19 0.01
N GLU A 10 6.03 -6.25 -0.48
CA GLU A 10 7.15 -5.43 0.02
C GLU A 10 7.20 -4.11 -0.74
N ILE A 11 6.90 -3.02 -0.04
CA ILE A 11 7.02 -1.67 -0.57
C ILE A 11 7.74 -0.78 0.45
N ASP A 12 8.62 0.09 -0.06
CA ASP A 12 9.32 1.04 0.78
C ASP A 12 8.37 2.13 1.29
N ARG A 13 8.52 2.53 2.55
CA ARG A 13 7.61 3.49 3.20
C ARG A 13 7.70 4.86 2.56
N LYS A 14 8.90 5.24 2.09
CA LYS A 14 9.11 6.51 1.38
C LYS A 14 8.39 6.51 0.04
N MET A 15 8.49 5.43 -0.72
CA MET A 15 7.77 5.29 -1.99
C MET A 15 6.27 5.24 -1.78
N LEU A 16 5.78 4.53 -0.77
CA LEU A 16 4.35 4.49 -0.48
C LEU A 16 3.81 5.89 -0.12
N ALA A 17 4.55 6.68 0.65
CA ALA A 17 4.16 8.05 1.00
C ALA A 17 4.16 8.97 -0.23
N ASP A 18 5.18 8.87 -1.08
CA ASP A 18 5.24 9.63 -2.33
C ASP A 18 4.11 9.24 -3.28
N LEU A 19 3.82 7.94 -3.39
CA LEU A 19 2.70 7.39 -4.16
C LEU A 19 1.36 7.90 -3.64
N ALA A 20 1.16 7.94 -2.31
CA ALA A 20 -0.08 8.46 -1.72
C ALA A 20 -0.36 9.92 -2.08
N VAL A 21 0.69 10.73 -2.27
CA VAL A 21 0.58 12.15 -2.62
C VAL A 21 0.45 12.35 -4.13
N ARG A 22 1.20 11.58 -4.92
CA ARG A 22 1.26 11.75 -6.38
C ARG A 22 0.16 11.00 -7.13
N ASP A 23 -0.22 9.84 -6.63
CA ASP A 23 -1.21 8.95 -7.24
C ASP A 23 -2.13 8.33 -6.17
N PRO A 24 -3.17 9.07 -5.76
CA PRO A 24 -4.11 8.59 -4.76
C PRO A 24 -4.95 7.39 -5.25
N VAL A 25 -5.07 7.18 -6.56
CA VAL A 25 -5.82 6.04 -7.12
C VAL A 25 -5.04 4.75 -6.89
N ALA A 26 -3.76 4.72 -7.30
CA ALA A 26 -2.89 3.56 -7.07
C ALA A 26 -2.68 3.28 -5.57
N PHE A 27 -2.58 4.32 -4.74
CA PHE A 27 -2.53 4.14 -3.29
C PHE A 27 -3.81 3.52 -2.72
N GLY A 28 -4.98 3.90 -3.26
CA GLY A 28 -6.27 3.32 -2.91
C GLY A 28 -6.33 1.80 -3.18
N GLU A 29 -5.84 1.37 -4.35
CA GLU A 29 -5.79 -0.06 -4.71
C GLU A 29 -4.86 -0.84 -3.76
N LEU A 30 -3.69 -0.30 -3.44
CA LEU A 30 -2.78 -0.91 -2.45
C LEU A 30 -3.42 -0.98 -1.06
N ALA A 31 -4.20 0.03 -0.67
CA ALA A 31 -4.91 0.03 0.59
C ALA A 31 -6.01 -1.05 0.63
N GLU A 32 -6.70 -1.33 -0.48
CA GLU A 32 -7.64 -2.44 -0.58
C GLU A 32 -6.95 -3.80 -0.47
N VAL A 33 -5.84 -4.01 -1.17
CA VAL A 33 -5.03 -5.24 -1.05
C VAL A 33 -4.59 -5.45 0.41
N ALA A 34 -4.18 -4.37 1.08
CA ALA A 34 -3.81 -4.41 2.49
C ALA A 34 -4.99 -4.74 3.42
N ARG A 35 -6.20 -4.23 3.11
CA ARG A 35 -7.44 -4.51 3.85
C ARG A 35 -7.92 -5.94 3.69
N GLN A 36 -7.81 -6.51 2.49
CA GLN A 36 -8.18 -7.91 2.22
C GLN A 36 -7.28 -8.91 2.94
N SER A 37 -6.06 -8.50 3.29
CA SER A 37 -5.06 -9.31 4.00
C SER A 37 -4.92 -8.95 5.49
N ALA A 38 -5.88 -8.19 6.05
CA ALA A 38 -5.86 -7.68 7.42
C ALA A 38 -6.35 -8.69 8.45
#